data_AF-A0A914GPV5-F1
#
_entry.id   AF-A0A914GPV5-F1
#
_cell.length_a   1.000
_cell.length_b   1.000
_cell.length_c   1.000
_cell.angle_alpha   90.00
_cell.angle_beta   90.00
_cell.angle_gamma   90.00
#
_symmetry.space_group_name_H-M   'P 1'
#
loop_
_entity.id
_entity.type
_entity.pdbx_description
1 polymer ?
#
loop_
_entity_poly.entity_id
_entity_poly.type
_entity_poly.pdbx_seq_one_letter_code
_entity_poly.pdbx_strand_id
1 'polypeptide(L)'
;MMMFLWTPEEVVFYESIAHSLRGIIALLVYIAYIAFDLGKRVNDRLCCLCSLGALLLFHLVTFSWPFLPENVHKFDGSVITNASMPSNGTFSLGCDVSRMNWCDGTTRVNVWVYYVAIISCIGLAFSNINVTMNTLFSHIIGPRMQSKQQGMLEMYGGVGRMLGPLLIGFLYIRYGPRAIWLLEVGEIVLMIALWLGFYSRLVPLKMADGWTDRESTSSDRNRQIAKQSFTGSIT
;
A
#
# COMPACT_ATOMS: atom_id res chain seq x y z
N MET A 1 -4.09 -6.65 17.82
CA MET A 1 -2.78 -6.01 18.04
C MET A 1 -2.43 -6.16 19.51
N MET A 2 -1.64 -7.20 19.82
CA MET A 2 -1.21 -7.52 21.19
C MET A 2 -0.41 -6.39 21.85
N MET A 3 0.12 -5.45 21.06
CA MET A 3 0.82 -4.25 21.52
C MET A 3 -0.07 -3.24 22.26
N PHE A 4 -1.39 -3.24 22.05
CA PHE A 4 -2.30 -2.26 22.64
C PHE A 4 -3.21 -2.83 23.74
N LEU A 5 -3.01 -4.10 24.10
CA LEU A 5 -3.86 -4.86 25.04
C LEU A 5 -5.34 -4.76 24.65
N TRP A 6 -5.64 -4.99 23.37
CA TRP A 6 -7.00 -5.08 22.88
C TRP A 6 -7.40 -6.51 22.61
N THR A 7 -8.67 -6.82 22.88
CA THR A 7 -9.28 -8.09 22.53
C THR A 7 -9.34 -8.26 21.01
N PRO A 8 -9.43 -9.50 20.48
CA PRO A 8 -9.53 -9.73 19.04
C PRO A 8 -10.69 -8.95 18.40
N GLU A 9 -11.81 -8.80 19.10
CA GLU A 9 -13.00 -8.07 18.63
C GLU A 9 -12.73 -6.57 18.48
N GLU A 10 -12.15 -5.94 19.50
CA GLU A 10 -11.78 -4.52 19.47
C GLU A 10 -10.75 -4.23 18.38
N VAL A 11 -9.79 -5.13 18.18
CA VAL A 11 -8.76 -5.00 17.14
C VAL A 11 -9.40 -4.94 15.76
N VAL A 12 -10.32 -5.87 15.46
CA VAL A 12 -11.00 -5.89 14.16
C VAL A 12 -11.86 -4.64 13.99
N PHE A 13 -12.52 -4.18 15.07
CA PHE A 13 -13.32 -2.97 15.04
C PHE A 13 -12.49 -1.71 14.72
N TYR A 14 -11.40 -1.46 15.46
CA TYR A 14 -10.56 -0.29 15.24
C TYR A 14 -9.84 -0.33 13.89
N GLU A 15 -9.36 -1.50 13.46
CA GLU A 15 -8.76 -1.66 12.14
C GLU A 15 -9.77 -1.38 11.02
N SER A 16 -11.01 -1.87 11.15
CA SER A 16 -12.06 -1.60 10.16
C SER A 16 -12.32 -0.11 9.98
N ILE A 17 -12.42 0.65 11.08
CA ILE A 17 -12.59 2.11 11.06
C ILE A 17 -11.39 2.78 10.37
N ALA A 18 -10.16 2.40 10.73
CA ALA A 18 -8.96 2.96 10.13
C ALA A 18 -8.85 2.63 8.62
N HIS A 19 -9.29 1.45 8.19
CA HIS A 19 -9.38 1.10 6.77
C HIS A 19 -10.43 1.94 6.05
N SER A 20 -11.62 2.14 6.63
CA SER A 20 -12.66 2.99 6.05
C SER A 20 -12.21 4.45 5.89
N LEU A 21 -11.56 5.03 6.90
CA LEU A 21 -11.04 6.40 6.83
C LEU A 21 -9.96 6.57 5.75
N ARG A 22 -9.06 5.60 5.62
CA ARG A 22 -8.09 5.57 4.51
C ARG A 22 -8.79 5.52 3.15
N GLY A 23 -9.86 4.74 3.01
CA GLY A 23 -10.66 4.69 1.80
C GLY A 23 -11.32 6.02 1.46
N ILE A 24 -11.81 6.77 2.46
CA ILE A 24 -12.37 8.12 2.26
C ILE A 24 -11.28 9.08 1.78
N ILE A 25 -10.10 9.07 2.40
CA ILE A 25 -8.96 9.89 1.96
C ILE A 25 -8.57 9.56 0.52
N ALA A 26 -8.50 8.27 0.20
CA ALA A 26 -8.21 7.80 -1.16
C ALA A 26 -9.21 8.35 -2.19
N LEU A 27 -10.50 8.29 -1.86
CA LEU A 27 -11.56 8.83 -2.71
C LEU A 27 -11.41 10.35 -2.92
N LEU A 28 -11.12 11.09 -1.85
CA LEU A 28 -10.90 12.54 -1.92
C LEU A 28 -9.69 12.88 -2.79
N VAL A 29 -8.60 12.12 -2.69
CA VAL A 29 -7.43 12.26 -3.57
C VAL A 29 -7.83 12.04 -5.03
N TYR A 30 -8.59 11.00 -5.35
CA TYR A 30 -9.04 10.76 -6.72
C TYR A 30 -9.95 11.87 -7.26
N ILE A 31 -10.89 12.35 -6.43
CA ILE A 31 -11.75 13.49 -6.80
C ILE A 31 -10.88 14.73 -7.05
N ALA A 32 -9.89 14.99 -6.20
CA ALA A 32 -8.96 16.11 -6.40
C ALA A 32 -8.21 15.97 -7.73
N TYR A 33 -7.67 14.78 -8.04
CA TYR A 33 -6.97 14.50 -9.31
C TYR A 33 -7.82 14.83 -10.53
N ILE A 34 -9.12 14.48 -10.49
CA ILE A 34 -10.07 14.76 -11.57
C ILE A 34 -10.44 16.25 -11.61
N ALA A 35 -10.77 16.87 -10.47
CA ALA A 35 -11.26 18.25 -10.41
C ALA A 35 -10.20 19.30 -10.76
N PHE A 36 -8.94 19.07 -10.37
CA PHE A 36 -7.85 20.03 -10.58
C PHE A 36 -6.97 19.71 -11.80
N ASP A 37 -7.30 18.67 -12.57
CA ASP A 37 -6.48 18.21 -13.70
C ASP A 37 -5.01 17.99 -13.28
N LEU A 38 -4.79 17.43 -12.07
CA LEU A 38 -3.45 17.31 -11.48
C LEU A 38 -2.51 16.47 -12.34
N GLY A 39 -3.03 15.54 -13.15
CA GLY A 39 -2.22 14.78 -14.10
C GLY A 39 -1.49 15.63 -15.16
N LYS A 40 -1.93 16.88 -15.41
CA LYS A 40 -1.22 17.82 -16.30
C LYS A 40 -0.22 18.71 -15.56
N ARG A 41 -0.44 18.94 -14.27
CA ARG A 41 0.32 19.91 -13.45
C ARG A 41 1.38 19.26 -12.58
N VAL A 42 1.20 18.00 -12.22
CA VAL A 42 2.06 17.28 -11.29
C VAL A 42 3.06 16.43 -12.08
N ASN A 43 4.32 16.53 -11.70
CA ASN A 43 5.34 15.59 -12.17
C ASN A 43 5.07 14.22 -11.51
N ASP A 44 4.44 13.29 -12.24
CA ASP A 44 4.10 11.95 -11.75
C ASP A 44 5.29 11.25 -11.07
N ARG A 45 6.49 11.44 -11.64
CA ARG A 45 7.74 10.88 -11.12
C ARG A 45 8.09 11.37 -9.73
N LEU A 46 7.96 12.67 -9.49
CA LEU A 46 8.27 13.28 -8.19
C LEU A 46 7.18 12.94 -7.18
N CYS A 47 5.92 12.94 -7.61
CA CYS A 47 4.80 12.58 -6.75
C CYS A 47 4.90 11.13 -6.25
N CYS A 48 5.25 10.19 -7.13
CA CYS A 48 5.48 8.80 -6.74
C CYS A 48 6.64 8.68 -5.75
N LEU A 49 7.77 9.36 -6.01
CA LEU A 49 8.93 9.37 -5.12
C LEU A 49 8.62 9.98 -3.74
N CYS A 50 7.90 11.11 -3.70
CA CYS A 50 7.43 11.73 -2.46
C CYS A 50 6.51 10.79 -1.67
N SER A 51 5.65 10.05 -2.38
CA SER A 51 4.73 9.09 -1.74
C SER A 51 5.46 7.87 -1.19
N LEU A 52 6.47 7.34 -1.90
CA LEU A 52 7.37 6.31 -1.35
C LEU A 52 8.13 6.82 -0.12
N GLY A 53 8.58 8.08 -0.14
CA GLY A 53 9.19 8.73 1.02
C GLY A 53 8.24 8.84 2.21
N ALA A 54 6.96 9.17 1.97
CA ALA A 54 5.93 9.20 3.01
C ALA A 54 5.63 7.81 3.59
N LEU A 55 5.63 6.75 2.76
CA LEU A 55 5.54 5.36 3.25
C LEU A 55 6.75 4.98 4.10
N LEU A 56 7.96 5.37 3.70
CA LEU A 56 9.16 5.13 4.48
C LEU A 56 9.08 5.85 5.84
N LEU A 57 8.67 7.11 5.84
CA LEU A 57 8.47 7.90 7.06
C LEU A 57 7.46 7.22 8.00
N PHE A 58 6.35 6.72 7.48
CA PHE A 58 5.36 5.98 8.26
C PHE A 58 5.99 4.78 8.98
N HIS A 59 6.77 3.96 8.26
CA HIS A 59 7.40 2.78 8.85
C HIS A 59 8.46 3.15 9.88
N LEU A 60 9.21 4.25 9.68
CA LEU A 60 10.20 4.73 10.64
C LEU A 60 9.55 5.30 11.92
N VAL A 61 8.43 6.01 11.79
CA VAL A 61 7.68 6.58 12.93
C VAL A 61 6.98 5.48 13.73
N THR A 62 6.46 4.46 13.05
CA THR A 62 5.77 3.33 13.69
C THR A 62 6.72 2.21 14.14
N PHE A 63 8.03 2.34 13.89
CA PHE A 63 9.00 1.36 14.31
C PHE A 63 9.10 1.31 15.84
N SER A 64 9.12 0.09 16.40
CA SER A 64 9.35 -0.17 17.83
C SER A 64 10.82 0.08 18.20
N TRP A 65 11.25 1.34 18.20
CA TRP A 65 12.61 1.74 18.54
C TRP A 65 12.98 1.32 19.97
N PRO A 66 14.26 0.96 20.21
CA PRO A 66 14.72 0.50 21.52
C PRO A 66 14.75 1.60 22.59
N PHE A 67 14.64 2.88 22.19
CA PHE A 67 14.61 4.03 23.11
C PHE A 67 13.21 4.35 23.66
N LEU A 68 12.15 3.67 23.20
CA LEU A 68 10.81 3.90 23.75
C LEU A 68 10.72 3.35 25.18
N PRO A 69 10.19 4.13 26.14
CA PRO A 69 10.24 3.81 27.56
C PRO A 69 9.29 2.67 27.98
N GLU A 70 8.29 2.36 27.16
CA GLU A 70 7.26 1.38 27.48
C GLU A 70 7.46 0.08 26.67
N ASN A 71 7.60 -1.04 27.38
CA ASN A 71 7.66 -2.37 26.77
C ASN A 71 6.26 -2.95 26.63
N VAL A 72 6.06 -3.87 25.67
CA VAL A 72 4.78 -4.57 25.51
C VAL A 72 4.46 -5.36 26.78
N HIS A 73 3.18 -5.37 27.16
CA HIS A 73 2.70 -6.14 28.31
C HIS A 73 2.88 -7.64 28.04
N LYS A 74 3.56 -8.33 28.97
CA LYS A 74 3.91 -9.75 28.88
C LYS A 74 3.09 -10.53 29.87
N PHE A 75 2.68 -11.73 29.48
CA PHE A 75 2.13 -12.72 30.42
C PHE A 75 2.77 -14.08 30.13
N ASP A 76 2.84 -14.93 31.15
CA ASP A 76 3.31 -16.30 31.00
C ASP A 76 2.11 -17.25 30.97
N GLY A 77 1.79 -17.79 29.79
CA GLY A 77 0.70 -18.74 29.61
C GLY A 77 0.89 -20.04 30.40
N SER A 78 2.12 -20.42 30.76
CA SER A 78 2.44 -21.65 31.50
C SER A 78 2.14 -21.55 33.01
N VAL A 79 2.07 -20.33 33.55
CA VAL A 79 1.74 -20.07 34.96
C VAL A 79 0.22 -20.01 35.17
N ILE A 80 -0.52 -19.53 34.17
CA ILE A 80 -2.00 -19.42 34.19
C ILE A 80 -2.68 -20.80 34.14
N THR A 81 -2.00 -21.84 33.65
CA THR A 81 -2.53 -23.22 33.70
C THR A 81 -2.37 -23.88 35.07
N ASN A 82 -1.43 -23.41 35.90
CA ASN A 82 -1.09 -24.01 37.20
C ASN A 82 -1.72 -23.24 38.38
N ALA A 83 -1.88 -21.93 38.27
CA ALA A 83 -2.74 -21.16 39.15
C ALA A 83 -4.16 -21.23 38.58
N SER A 84 -5.13 -21.73 39.37
CA SER A 84 -6.55 -21.74 39.03
C SER A 84 -6.94 -20.51 38.23
N MET A 85 -7.49 -20.72 37.02
CA MET A 85 -8.08 -19.67 36.18
C MET A 85 -8.74 -18.61 37.07
N PRO A 86 -8.42 -17.31 36.93
CA PRO A 86 -9.21 -16.30 37.59
C PRO A 86 -10.67 -16.56 37.21
N SER A 87 -11.53 -16.69 38.22
CA SER A 87 -12.95 -17.06 38.11
C SER A 87 -13.81 -16.00 37.41
N ASN A 88 -13.18 -15.00 36.81
CA ASN A 88 -13.76 -14.08 35.84
C ASN A 88 -13.02 -14.33 34.54
N GLY A 89 -13.72 -14.70 33.46
CA GLY A 89 -13.17 -15.04 32.14
C GLY A 89 -12.45 -13.90 31.41
N THR A 90 -11.54 -13.20 32.08
CA THR A 90 -10.66 -12.18 31.53
C THR A 90 -9.59 -12.88 30.71
N PHE A 91 -9.73 -12.77 29.39
CA PHE A 91 -8.73 -13.18 28.42
C PHE A 91 -7.37 -12.59 28.81
N SER A 92 -6.29 -13.38 28.82
CA SER A 92 -4.95 -12.84 29.10
C SER A 92 -4.51 -11.97 27.91
N LEU A 93 -4.48 -10.65 28.09
CA LEU A 93 -4.12 -9.69 27.04
C LEU A 93 -2.61 -9.38 27.10
N GLY A 94 -1.93 -9.55 25.97
CA GLY A 94 -0.51 -9.24 25.83
C GLY A 94 0.25 -10.29 25.02
N CYS A 95 1.58 -10.26 25.15
CA CYS A 95 2.48 -11.21 24.50
C CYS A 95 2.74 -12.40 25.44
N ASP A 96 2.41 -13.61 24.98
CA ASP A 96 2.65 -14.86 25.71
C ASP A 96 4.11 -15.28 25.58
N VAL A 97 4.87 -15.12 26.67
CA VAL A 97 6.31 -15.42 26.70
C VAL A 97 6.59 -16.91 26.48
N SER A 98 5.65 -17.80 26.84
CA SER A 98 5.80 -19.25 26.67
C SER A 98 5.65 -19.70 25.21
N ARG A 99 4.97 -18.90 24.38
CA ARG A 99 4.69 -19.19 22.97
C ARG A 99 5.53 -18.35 22.01
N MET A 100 5.97 -17.17 22.43
CA MET A 100 6.61 -16.17 21.57
C MET A 100 7.90 -15.63 22.20
N ASN A 101 9.05 -16.07 21.70
CA ASN A 101 10.37 -15.73 22.25
C ASN A 101 10.79 -14.26 22.01
N TRP A 102 10.07 -13.52 21.17
CA TRP A 102 10.40 -12.13 20.80
C TRP A 102 9.70 -11.07 21.66
N CYS A 103 8.90 -11.49 22.66
CA CYS A 103 8.19 -10.57 23.56
C CYS A 103 9.15 -9.64 24.33
N ASP A 104 10.36 -10.11 24.66
CA ASP A 104 11.33 -9.34 25.47
C ASP A 104 11.94 -8.15 24.77
N GLY A 105 12.11 -8.27 23.46
CA GLY A 105 12.66 -7.23 22.63
C GLY A 105 11.59 -6.50 21.85
N THR A 106 10.41 -6.18 22.40
CA THR A 106 9.41 -5.37 21.68
C THR A 106 8.89 -4.22 22.53
N THR A 107 9.13 -3.00 22.06
CA THR A 107 8.65 -1.76 22.67
C THR A 107 7.27 -1.38 22.12
N ARG A 108 6.44 -0.81 22.99
CA ARG A 108 5.07 -0.40 22.68
C ARG A 108 5.10 1.00 22.05
N VAL A 109 4.49 1.12 20.88
CA VAL A 109 4.30 2.41 20.19
C VAL A 109 3.04 3.11 20.74
N ASN A 110 2.99 4.43 20.73
CA ASN A 110 1.78 5.16 21.12
C ASN A 110 0.65 4.93 20.10
N VAL A 111 -0.51 4.48 20.58
CA VAL A 111 -1.73 4.21 19.78
C VAL A 111 -2.09 5.40 18.90
N TRP A 112 -2.06 6.62 19.44
CA TRP A 112 -2.46 7.83 18.71
C TRP A 112 -1.52 8.14 17.55
N VAL A 113 -0.21 7.98 17.76
CA VAL A 113 0.80 8.18 16.72
C VAL A 113 0.61 7.15 15.61
N TYR A 114 0.38 5.89 15.97
CA TYR A 114 0.13 4.83 15.00
C TYR A 114 -1.10 5.09 14.14
N TYR A 115 -2.25 5.40 14.75
CA TYR A 115 -3.50 5.60 14.01
C TYR A 115 -3.53 6.90 13.21
N VAL A 116 -2.94 7.99 13.71
CA VAL A 116 -2.83 9.23 12.92
C VAL A 116 -1.90 9.01 11.72
N ALA A 117 -0.76 8.32 11.90
CA ALA A 117 0.18 8.06 10.83
C ALA A 117 -0.39 7.09 9.78
N ILE A 118 -1.08 6.02 10.19
CA ILE A 118 -1.67 5.06 9.23
C ILE A 118 -2.78 5.69 8.39
N ILE A 119 -3.61 6.55 9.00
CA ILE A 119 -4.71 7.21 8.28
C ILE A 119 -4.16 8.25 7.31
N SER A 120 -3.25 9.12 7.77
CA SER A 120 -2.71 10.22 6.96
C SER A 120 -1.65 9.75 5.95
N CYS A 121 -0.58 9.10 6.39
CA CYS A 121 0.55 8.75 5.54
C CYS A 121 0.19 7.64 4.55
N ILE A 122 -0.34 6.50 5.02
CA ILE A 122 -0.67 5.39 4.10
C ILE A 122 -1.86 5.76 3.21
N GLY A 123 -2.89 6.41 3.75
CA GLY A 123 -4.05 6.85 2.97
C GLY A 123 -3.65 7.74 1.79
N LEU A 124 -2.83 8.76 2.03
CA LEU A 124 -2.36 9.66 0.96
C LEU A 124 -1.34 8.99 0.04
N ALA A 125 -0.34 8.31 0.59
CA ALA A 125 0.75 7.77 -0.19
C ALA A 125 0.30 6.62 -1.10
N PHE A 126 -0.52 5.69 -0.60
CA PHE A 126 -0.93 4.52 -1.37
C PHE A 126 -1.81 4.92 -2.56
N SER A 127 -2.74 5.86 -2.35
CA SER A 127 -3.59 6.40 -3.43
C SER A 127 -2.80 7.16 -4.47
N ASN A 128 -1.85 8.00 -4.03
CA ASN A 128 -0.97 8.72 -4.94
C ASN A 128 -0.08 7.77 -5.75
N ILE A 129 0.53 6.76 -5.12
CA ILE A 129 1.34 5.76 -5.82
C ILE A 129 0.49 5.06 -6.87
N ASN A 130 -0.71 4.61 -6.52
CA ASN A 130 -1.57 3.89 -7.45
C ASN A 130 -1.94 4.74 -8.69
N VAL A 131 -2.31 6.01 -8.51
CA VAL A 131 -2.63 6.91 -9.63
C VAL A 131 -1.40 7.23 -10.46
N THR A 132 -0.33 7.70 -9.81
CA THR A 132 0.87 8.17 -10.51
C THR A 132 1.60 7.04 -11.21
N MET A 133 1.63 5.83 -10.63
CA MET A 133 2.26 4.66 -11.25
C MET A 133 1.53 4.26 -12.54
N ASN A 134 0.21 4.12 -12.50
CA ASN A 134 -0.59 3.75 -13.69
C ASN A 134 -0.50 4.81 -14.79
N THR A 135 -0.54 6.09 -14.42
CA THR A 135 -0.39 7.23 -15.33
C THR A 135 1.01 7.27 -15.96
N LEU A 136 2.06 7.17 -15.14
CA LEU A 136 3.45 7.18 -15.61
C LEU A 136 3.73 6.00 -16.55
N PHE A 137 3.25 4.81 -16.21
CA PHE A 137 3.41 3.62 -17.02
C PHE A 137 2.78 3.79 -18.41
N SER A 138 1.58 4.36 -18.46
CA SER A 138 0.86 4.68 -19.70
C SER A 138 1.62 5.72 -20.55
N HIS A 139 2.19 6.75 -19.90
CA HIS A 139 2.99 7.78 -20.59
C HIS A 139 4.33 7.27 -21.13
N ILE A 140 4.96 6.28 -20.49
CA ILE A 140 6.25 5.73 -20.93
C ILE A 140 6.07 4.81 -22.14
N ILE A 141 5.06 3.93 -22.12
CA ILE A 141 4.83 2.96 -23.21
C ILE A 141 4.19 3.65 -24.42
N GLY A 142 3.28 4.58 -24.16
CA GLY A 142 2.40 5.12 -25.20
C GLY A 142 1.33 4.12 -25.64
N PRO A 143 0.64 4.40 -26.76
CA PRO A 143 -0.57 3.68 -27.19
C PRO A 143 -0.31 2.29 -27.76
N ARG A 144 0.95 1.96 -28.08
CA ARG A 144 1.30 0.65 -28.62
C ARG A 144 1.42 -0.38 -27.48
N MET A 145 0.46 -1.31 -27.40
CA MET A 145 0.42 -2.45 -26.46
C MET A 145 0.25 -2.11 -24.97
N GLN A 146 -0.37 -0.97 -24.65
CA GLN A 146 -0.62 -0.53 -23.28
C GLN A 146 -1.31 -1.59 -22.42
N SER A 147 -2.38 -2.23 -22.95
CA SER A 147 -3.17 -3.20 -22.18
C SER A 147 -2.39 -4.46 -21.78
N LYS A 148 -1.47 -4.95 -22.63
CA LYS A 148 -0.68 -6.16 -22.32
C LYS A 148 0.29 -5.90 -21.18
N GLN A 149 0.99 -4.77 -21.24
CA GLN A 149 1.99 -4.39 -20.26
C GLN A 149 1.34 -4.03 -18.92
N GLN A 150 0.20 -3.34 -18.95
CA GLN A 150 -0.56 -3.03 -17.74
C GLN A 150 -1.17 -4.30 -17.12
N GLY A 151 -1.61 -5.25 -17.94
CA GLY A 151 -2.04 -6.57 -17.48
C GLY A 151 -0.92 -7.36 -16.77
N MET A 152 0.32 -7.31 -17.29
CA MET A 152 1.48 -7.92 -16.62
C MET A 152 1.78 -7.24 -15.28
N LEU A 153 1.73 -5.92 -15.21
CA LEU A 153 1.92 -5.16 -13.97
C LEU A 153 0.91 -5.60 -12.89
N GLU A 154 -0.37 -5.70 -13.24
CA GLU A 154 -1.41 -6.14 -12.30
C GLU A 154 -1.28 -7.62 -11.93
N MET A 155 -0.83 -8.48 -12.84
CA MET A 155 -0.52 -9.88 -12.54
C MET A 155 0.54 -10.00 -11.44
N TYR A 156 1.65 -9.26 -11.55
CA TYR A 156 2.68 -9.23 -10.50
C TYR A 156 2.14 -8.63 -9.20
N GLY A 157 1.31 -7.60 -9.28
CA GLY A 157 0.60 -7.05 -8.12
C GLY A 157 -0.28 -8.09 -7.41
N GLY A 158 -1.00 -8.91 -8.18
CA GLY A 158 -1.81 -10.02 -7.65
C GLY A 158 -0.97 -11.09 -6.94
N VAL A 159 0.16 -11.50 -7.54
CA VAL A 159 1.10 -12.45 -6.92
C VAL A 159 1.62 -11.91 -5.58
N GLY A 160 1.96 -10.62 -5.51
CA GLY A 160 2.36 -9.96 -4.27
C GLY A 160 1.29 -10.04 -3.19
N ARG A 161 0.02 -9.75 -3.52
CA ARG A 161 -1.11 -9.84 -2.57
C ARG A 161 -1.35 -11.25 -2.05
N MET A 162 -1.03 -12.29 -2.83
CA MET A 162 -1.13 -13.68 -2.40
C MET A 162 0.03 -14.09 -1.49
N LEU A 163 1.26 -13.70 -1.82
CA LEU A 163 2.45 -14.09 -1.07
C LEU A 163 2.66 -13.26 0.21
N GLY A 164 2.21 -12.00 0.24
CA GLY A 164 2.39 -11.09 1.36
C GLY A 164 1.93 -11.65 2.71
N PRO A 165 0.65 -12.06 2.86
CA PRO A 165 0.14 -12.60 4.11
C PRO A 165 0.86 -13.88 4.57
N LEU A 166 1.31 -14.72 3.63
CA LEU A 166 2.05 -15.95 3.95
C LEU A 166 3.43 -15.63 4.54
N LEU A 167 4.15 -14.71 3.91
CA LEU A 167 5.47 -14.27 4.36
C LEU A 167 5.38 -13.57 5.71
N ILE A 168 4.46 -12.61 5.86
CA ILE A 168 4.24 -11.86 7.10
C ILE A 168 3.83 -12.80 8.23
N GLY A 169 2.91 -13.74 7.99
CA GLY A 169 2.47 -14.71 8.99
C GLY A 169 3.61 -15.60 9.50
N PHE A 170 4.44 -16.12 8.58
CA PHE A 170 5.61 -16.92 8.95
C PHE A 170 6.63 -16.10 9.76
N LEU A 171 6.93 -14.89 9.31
CA LEU A 171 7.91 -14.01 9.97
C LEU A 171 7.42 -13.57 11.35
N TYR A 172 6.12 -13.30 11.49
CA TYR A 172 5.50 -12.92 12.75
C TYR A 172 5.70 -13.96 13.84
N ILE A 173 5.44 -15.24 13.52
CA ILE A 173 5.54 -16.32 14.49
C ILE A 173 7.00 -16.49 14.96
N ARG A 174 7.96 -16.39 14.03
CA ARG A 174 9.35 -16.77 14.30
C ARG A 174 10.23 -15.62 14.82
N TYR A 175 10.08 -14.42 14.25
CA TYR A 175 10.96 -13.27 14.52
C TYR A 175 10.19 -12.07 15.09
N GLY A 176 8.87 -12.13 15.11
CA GLY A 176 8.03 -11.09 15.68
C GLY A 176 7.84 -9.87 14.78
N PRO A 177 7.21 -8.82 15.33
CA PRO A 177 6.80 -7.63 14.58
C PRO A 177 7.99 -6.79 14.10
N ARG A 178 9.10 -6.74 14.84
CA ARG A 178 10.29 -5.96 14.45
C ARG A 178 10.87 -6.41 13.11
N ALA A 179 10.92 -7.72 12.87
CA ALA A 179 11.43 -8.28 11.62
C ALA A 179 10.54 -7.94 10.42
N ILE A 180 9.23 -7.92 10.61
CA ILE A 180 8.27 -7.52 9.57
C ILE A 180 8.49 -6.07 9.18
N TRP A 181 8.56 -5.16 10.16
CA TRP A 181 8.82 -3.75 9.88
C TRP A 181 10.15 -3.52 9.16
N LEU A 182 11.22 -4.25 9.53
CA LEU A 182 12.51 -4.16 8.84
C LEU A 182 12.44 -4.67 7.39
N LEU A 183 11.67 -5.74 7.14
CA LEU A 183 11.45 -6.26 5.81
C LEU A 183 10.73 -5.23 4.93
N GLU A 184 9.65 -4.63 5.43
CA GLU A 184 8.88 -3.60 4.74
C GLU A 184 9.72 -2.35 4.45
N VAL A 185 10.52 -1.89 5.43
CA VAL A 185 11.47 -0.78 5.22
C VAL A 185 12.50 -1.14 4.14
N GLY A 186 13.03 -2.36 4.18
CA GLY A 186 13.97 -2.86 3.17
C GLY A 186 13.37 -2.87 1.77
N GLU A 187 12.13 -3.33 1.63
CA GLU A 187 11.39 -3.32 0.36
C GLU A 187 11.19 -1.90 -0.17
N ILE A 188 10.75 -0.96 0.67
CA ILE A 188 10.53 0.44 0.28
C ILE A 188 11.86 1.10 -0.12
N VAL A 189 12.93 0.87 0.63
CA VAL A 189 14.26 1.40 0.30
C VAL A 189 14.76 0.83 -1.03
N LEU A 190 14.57 -0.47 -1.27
CA LEU A 190 14.90 -1.10 -2.55
C LEU A 190 14.08 -0.48 -3.70
N MET A 191 12.78 -0.27 -3.52
CA MET A 191 11.91 0.41 -4.49
C MET A 191 12.41 1.82 -4.79
N ILE A 192 12.76 2.61 -3.78
CA ILE A 192 13.31 3.97 -3.94
C ILE A 192 14.65 3.92 -4.67
N ALA A 193 15.54 2.99 -4.31
CA ALA A 193 16.85 2.84 -4.95
C ALA A 193 16.73 2.48 -6.44
N LEU A 194 15.84 1.53 -6.77
CA LEU A 194 15.52 1.19 -8.15
C LEU A 194 14.91 2.37 -8.90
N TRP A 195 13.99 3.10 -8.28
CA TRP A 195 13.36 4.28 -8.87
C TRP A 195 14.39 5.36 -9.21
N LEU A 196 15.32 5.65 -8.29
CA LEU A 196 16.40 6.61 -8.50
C LEU A 196 17.40 6.13 -9.57
N GLY A 197 17.75 4.85 -9.56
CA GLY A 197 18.64 4.25 -10.57
C GLY A 197 18.07 4.31 -11.99
N PHE A 198 16.75 4.13 -12.13
CA PHE A 198 16.06 4.22 -13.42
C PHE A 198 15.41 5.59 -13.68
N TYR A 199 15.66 6.60 -12.84
CA TYR A 199 15.03 7.93 -12.93
C TYR A 199 15.22 8.58 -14.30
N SER A 200 16.41 8.40 -14.89
CA SER A 200 16.77 8.90 -16.22
C SER A 200 16.03 8.21 -17.37
N ARG A 201 15.55 6.97 -17.18
CA ARG A 201 14.80 6.21 -18.18
C ARG A 201 13.28 6.41 -18.09
N LEU A 202 12.77 6.88 -16.95
CA LEU A 202 11.34 7.10 -16.70
C LEU A 202 10.79 8.36 -17.41
N VAL A 203 11.33 8.72 -18.59
CA VAL A 203 10.90 9.90 -19.36
C VAL A 203 9.67 9.55 -20.20
N PRO A 204 8.59 10.37 -20.17
CA PRO A 204 7.41 10.12 -20.97
C PRO A 204 7.79 10.15 -22.45
N LEU A 205 7.18 9.24 -23.23
CA LEU A 205 7.43 9.16 -24.66
C LEU A 205 6.95 10.45 -25.33
N LYS A 206 7.88 11.20 -25.92
CA LYS A 206 7.53 12.33 -26.78
C LYS A 206 7.00 11.78 -28.09
N MET A 207 5.69 11.80 -28.29
CA MET A 207 5.13 11.51 -29.62
C MET A 207 5.45 12.68 -30.56
N ALA A 208 5.85 12.37 -31.79
CA ALA A 208 6.02 13.40 -32.81
C ALA A 208 4.64 14.00 -33.15
N ASP A 209 4.53 15.33 -33.22
CA ASP A 209 3.26 16.06 -33.33
C ASP A 209 2.33 15.54 -34.44
N GLY A 210 2.90 15.02 -35.54
CA GLY A 210 2.15 14.47 -36.69
C GLY A 210 1.56 13.05 -36.51
N TRP A 211 1.80 12.36 -35.40
CA TRP A 211 1.18 11.03 -35.14
C TRP A 211 -0.23 11.18 -34.56
N THR A 212 -0.46 12.17 -33.70
CA THR A 212 -1.76 12.50 -33.10
C THR A 212 -2.82 12.82 -34.16
N ASP A 213 -2.44 13.54 -35.21
CA ASP A 213 -3.34 13.89 -36.33
C ASP A 213 -3.66 12.69 -37.21
N ARG A 214 -2.73 11.73 -37.36
CA ARG A 214 -2.93 10.50 -38.13
C ARG A 214 -3.78 9.49 -37.36
N GLU A 215 -3.60 9.39 -36.04
CA GLU A 215 -4.39 8.53 -35.18
C GLU A 215 -5.84 9.00 -35.12
N SER A 216 -6.08 10.30 -34.93
CA SER A 216 -7.43 10.89 -34.90
C SER A 216 -8.16 10.68 -36.24
N THR A 217 -7.51 10.97 -37.37
CA THR A 217 -8.08 10.73 -38.71
C THR A 217 -8.29 9.24 -39.01
N SER A 218 -7.45 8.33 -38.51
CA SER A 218 -7.66 6.89 -38.69
C SER A 218 -8.82 6.34 -37.83
N SER A 219 -8.94 6.83 -36.59
CA SER A 219 -10.03 6.49 -35.66
C SER A 219 -11.38 6.98 -36.19
N ASP A 220 -11.44 8.22 -36.66
CA ASP A 220 -12.66 8.78 -37.27
C ASP A 220 -13.06 8.05 -38.56
N ARG A 221 -12.09 7.67 -39.38
CA ARG A 221 -12.32 6.87 -40.59
C ARG A 221 -12.86 5.48 -40.26
N ASN A 222 -12.30 4.79 -39.26
CA ASN A 222 -12.81 3.49 -38.79
C ASN A 222 -14.22 3.60 -38.20
N ARG A 223 -14.53 4.70 -37.50
CA ARG A 223 -15.86 4.98 -36.96
C ARG A 223 -16.89 5.25 -38.06
N GLN A 224 -16.49 5.88 -39.17
CA GLN A 224 -17.34 6.07 -40.35
C GLN A 224 -17.60 4.76 -41.10
N ILE A 225 -16.59 3.92 -41.28
CA ILE A 225 -16.73 2.59 -41.92
C ILE A 225 -17.68 1.70 -41.10
N ALA A 226 -17.55 1.69 -39.77
CA ALA A 226 -18.44 0.95 -38.88
C ALA A 226 -19.90 1.41 -38.99
N LYS A 227 -20.14 2.72 -39.15
CA LYS A 227 -21.49 3.27 -39.37
C LYS A 227 -22.04 2.85 -40.75
N GLN A 228 -21.25 2.93 -41.81
CA GLN A 228 -21.67 2.53 -43.16
C GLN A 228 -22.01 1.04 -43.24
N SER A 229 -21.22 0.17 -42.60
CA SER A 229 -21.48 -1.27 -42.52
C SER A 229 -22.78 -1.61 -41.78
N PHE A 230 -23.25 -0.74 -40.88
CA PHE A 230 -24.49 -0.94 -40.14
C PHE A 230 -25.73 -0.52 -40.95
N THR A 231 -25.62 0.52 -41.78
CA THR A 231 -26.70 0.98 -42.68
C THR A 231 -26.88 0.12 -43.94
N GLY A 232 -25.84 -0.60 -44.39
CA GLY A 232 -25.92 -1.46 -45.58
C GLY A 232 -26.57 -2.83 -45.38
N SER A 233 -27.00 -3.16 -44.16
CA SER A 233 -27.61 -4.47 -43.83
C SER A 233 -29.13 -4.41 -43.63
N ILE A 234 -29.79 -3.29 -43.96
CA ILE A 234 -31.24 -3.06 -43.77
C ILE A 234 -31.97 -2.80 -45.12
N THR A 235 -31.41 -3.25 -46.25
CA THR A 235 -32.08 -3.27 -47.56
C THR A 235 -31.89 -4.62 -48.19
#